data_AF-A3W6P0-F1
#
_entry.id   AF-A3W6P0-F1
#
_cell.length_a   1.000
_cell.length_b   1.000
_cell.length_c   1.000
_cell.angle_alpha   90.00
_cell.angle_beta   90.00
_cell.angle_gamma   90.00
#
_symmetry.space_group_name_H-M   'P 1'
#
loop_
_entity.id
_entity.type
_entity.pdbx_description
1 polymer ?
#
loop_
_entity_poly.entity_id
_entity_poly.type
_entity_poly.pdbx_seq_one_letter_code
_entity_poly.pdbx_strand_id
1 'polypeptide(L)'
;MISVPGAEALCLEHGRGCGCREAFMVGREFAHVHPPQDGSLHMMLPEDAVPKIIDLGWAEPHPMAAAGMIPPTAVMVYAPRNAAEIETVLGLLGLSYDFASGRLGRVDNVVL
;
A
#
# COMPACT_ATOMS: atom_id res chain seq x y z
N MET A 1 2.39 13.71 6.37
CA MET A 1 1.41 12.96 5.57
C MET A 1 0.97 13.78 4.40
N ILE A 2 0.77 13.12 3.25
CA ILE A 2 0.18 13.70 2.04
C ILE A 2 -1.15 12.99 1.83
N SER A 3 -2.25 13.55 2.35
CA SER A 3 -3.59 13.00 2.19
C SER A 3 -4.65 14.07 2.49
N VAL A 4 -5.92 13.68 2.43
CA VAL A 4 -7.09 14.50 2.78
C VAL A 4 -7.18 14.75 4.29
N PRO A 5 -7.85 15.83 4.74
CA PRO A 5 -8.07 16.07 6.17
C PRO A 5 -8.78 14.91 6.86
N GLY A 6 -8.22 14.44 7.98
CA GLY A 6 -8.77 13.34 8.78
C GLY A 6 -8.26 11.95 8.37
N ALA A 7 -7.40 11.84 7.36
CA ALA A 7 -6.69 10.60 7.08
C ALA A 7 -5.69 10.28 8.21
N GLU A 8 -5.38 9.00 8.38
CA GLU A 8 -4.45 8.51 9.39
C GLU A 8 -3.30 7.73 8.74
N ALA A 9 -2.06 8.11 9.06
CA ALA A 9 -0.87 7.60 8.40
C ALA A 9 -0.28 6.44 9.19
N LEU A 10 0.12 5.42 8.46
CA LEU A 10 0.93 4.33 8.96
C LEU A 10 2.37 4.58 8.51
N CYS A 11 3.23 4.82 9.49
CA CYS A 11 4.64 5.13 9.28
C CYS A 11 5.52 4.06 9.92
N LEU A 12 6.63 3.70 9.26
CA LEU A 12 7.67 2.93 9.91
C LEU A 12 8.42 3.74 10.96
N GLU A 13 8.85 3.05 12.01
CA GLU A 13 9.78 3.59 13.00
C GLU A 13 11.13 3.97 12.36
N HIS A 14 11.88 4.85 13.03
CA HIS A 14 13.16 5.33 12.49
C HIS A 14 14.17 4.18 12.43
N GLY A 15 14.96 4.13 11.36
CA GLY A 15 15.98 3.09 11.18
C GLY A 15 15.44 1.69 10.84
N ARG A 16 14.13 1.53 10.62
CA ARG A 16 13.52 0.24 10.23
C ARG A 16 13.09 0.14 8.76
N GLY A 17 13.39 1.14 7.95
CA GLY A 17 13.06 1.12 6.51
C GLY A 17 14.09 0.34 5.70
N CYS A 18 13.64 -0.26 4.59
CA CYS A 18 14.48 -0.89 3.56
C CYS A 18 15.48 0.08 2.90
N GLY A 19 15.25 1.39 2.99
CA GLY A 19 15.96 2.41 2.19
C GLY A 19 15.43 2.54 0.75
N CYS A 20 14.50 1.69 0.34
CA CYS A 20 13.79 1.74 -0.93
C CYS A 20 12.74 2.86 -0.93
N ARG A 21 12.94 3.86 -1.78
CA ARG A 21 12.07 5.06 -1.84
C ARG A 21 10.67 4.70 -2.31
N GLU A 22 10.57 3.69 -3.15
CA GLU A 22 9.36 3.16 -3.77
C GLU A 22 8.41 2.50 -2.77
N ALA A 23 8.85 2.26 -1.53
CA ALA A 23 8.00 1.73 -0.47
C ALA A 23 7.38 2.82 0.44
N PHE A 24 7.63 4.10 0.13
CA PHE A 24 7.11 5.21 0.93
C PHE A 24 6.53 6.33 0.07
N MET A 25 5.38 6.87 0.46
CA MET A 25 4.78 8.05 -0.17
C MET A 25 5.54 9.33 0.22
N VAL A 26 5.73 9.52 1.53
CA VAL A 26 6.48 10.65 2.09
C VAL A 26 7.17 10.24 3.39
N GLY A 27 8.44 10.59 3.54
CA GLY A 27 9.22 10.25 4.73
C GLY A 27 9.26 8.73 4.95
N ARG A 28 8.46 8.25 5.91
CA ARG A 28 8.36 6.82 6.28
C ARG A 28 6.93 6.28 6.20
N GLU A 29 6.03 7.04 5.59
CA GLU A 29 4.63 6.67 5.40
C GLU A 29 4.52 5.65 4.28
N PHE A 30 4.15 4.42 4.62
CA PHE A 30 3.98 3.33 3.67
C PHE A 30 2.51 3.10 3.30
N ALA A 31 1.59 3.57 4.15
CA ALA A 31 0.16 3.57 3.89
C ALA A 31 -0.52 4.69 4.67
N HIS A 32 -1.72 5.06 4.26
CA HIS A 32 -2.66 5.81 5.09
C HIS A 32 -4.09 5.38 4.77
N VAL A 33 -4.96 5.49 5.77
CA VAL A 33 -6.40 5.27 5.63
C VAL A 33 -7.11 6.61 5.56
N HIS A 34 -8.04 6.74 4.63
CA HIS A 34 -8.89 7.92 4.52
C HIS A 34 -9.96 7.96 5.63
N PRO A 35 -10.57 9.13 5.88
CA PRO A 35 -11.66 9.26 6.84
C PRO A 35 -12.81 8.26 6.62
N PRO A 36 -13.62 7.96 7.66
CA PRO A 36 -14.69 6.96 7.60
C PRO A 36 -15.74 7.18 6.50
N GLN A 37 -15.83 8.38 5.93
CA GLN A 37 -16.74 8.70 4.82
C GLN A 37 -16.39 7.95 3.54
N ASP A 38 -15.12 7.65 3.29
CA ASP A 38 -14.71 6.82 2.16
C ASP A 38 -14.03 5.51 2.61
N GLY A 39 -13.21 5.54 3.67
CA GLY A 39 -12.57 4.35 4.27
C GLY A 39 -11.57 3.60 3.37
N SER A 40 -11.26 4.12 2.20
CA SER A 40 -10.24 3.60 1.29
C SER A 40 -8.84 3.88 1.82
N LEU A 41 -7.84 3.21 1.24
CA LEU A 41 -6.46 3.34 1.66
C LEU A 41 -5.57 3.66 0.46
N HIS A 42 -4.61 4.54 0.67
CA HIS A 42 -3.42 4.55 -0.18
C HIS A 42 -2.32 3.74 0.49
N MET A 43 -1.67 2.88 -0.29
CA MET A 43 -0.58 2.04 0.19
C MET A 43 0.48 1.82 -0.87
N MET A 44 1.70 1.59 -0.42
CA MET A 44 2.85 1.23 -1.26
C MET A 44 2.99 -0.29 -1.28
N LEU A 45 2.82 -0.93 -2.43
CA LEU A 45 2.90 -2.38 -2.60
C LEU A 45 4.04 -2.77 -3.55
N PRO A 46 4.57 -4.00 -3.46
CA PRO A 46 5.56 -4.48 -4.43
C PRO A 46 5.04 -4.36 -5.86
N GLU A 47 5.87 -3.81 -6.75
CA GLU A 47 5.48 -3.51 -8.13
C GLU A 47 4.98 -4.75 -8.89
N ASP A 48 5.58 -5.91 -8.62
CA ASP A 48 5.21 -7.20 -9.20
C ASP A 48 3.87 -7.75 -8.67
N ALA A 49 3.46 -7.37 -7.45
CA ALA A 49 2.19 -7.76 -6.85
C ALA A 49 1.01 -6.88 -7.32
N VAL A 50 1.28 -5.61 -7.69
CA VAL A 50 0.24 -4.63 -8.03
C VAL A 50 -0.72 -5.11 -9.12
N PRO A 51 -0.28 -5.63 -10.29
CA PRO A 51 -1.20 -6.06 -11.35
C PRO A 51 -2.17 -7.13 -10.88
N LYS A 52 -1.69 -8.12 -10.14
CA LYS A 52 -2.52 -9.21 -9.62
C LYS A 52 -3.55 -8.72 -8.60
N ILE A 53 -3.20 -7.76 -7.74
CA ILE A 53 -4.11 -7.20 -6.73
C ILE A 53 -5.22 -6.38 -7.42
N ILE A 54 -4.88 -5.65 -8.49
CA ILE A 54 -5.86 -4.94 -9.34
C ILE A 54 -6.77 -5.94 -10.06
N ASP A 55 -6.21 -6.99 -10.67
CA ASP A 55 -6.99 -8.03 -11.38
C ASP A 55 -7.97 -8.76 -10.45
N LEU A 56 -7.61 -8.91 -9.17
CA LEU A 56 -8.49 -9.46 -8.13
C LEU A 56 -9.56 -8.48 -7.63
N GLY A 57 -9.56 -7.23 -8.13
CA GLY A 57 -10.57 -6.21 -7.82
C GLY A 57 -10.39 -5.52 -6.47
N TRP A 58 -9.19 -5.56 -5.88
CA TRP A 58 -8.94 -4.95 -4.57
C TRP A 58 -8.36 -3.55 -4.63
N ALA A 59 -7.76 -3.18 -5.76
CA ALA A 59 -7.06 -1.92 -5.90
C ALA A 59 -7.19 -1.32 -7.30
N GLU A 60 -6.91 -0.03 -7.38
CA GLU A 60 -6.62 0.69 -8.61
C GLU A 60 -5.24 1.36 -8.49
N PRO A 61 -4.53 1.62 -9.59
CA PRO A 61 -3.34 2.46 -9.53
C PRO A 61 -3.70 3.83 -8.96
N HIS A 62 -2.82 4.40 -8.11
CA HIS A 62 -3.00 5.78 -7.69
C HIS A 62 -3.06 6.70 -8.94
N PRO A 63 -3.93 7.71 -9.03
CA PRO A 63 -4.07 8.53 -10.25
C PRO A 63 -2.75 9.15 -10.74
N MET A 64 -1.91 9.61 -9.81
CA MET A 64 -0.57 10.10 -10.15
C MET A 64 0.41 9.00 -10.59
N ALA A 65 0.24 7.75 -10.13
CA ALA A 65 1.03 6.61 -10.58
C ALA A 65 0.61 6.19 -11.99
N ALA A 66 -0.70 6.16 -12.27
CA ALA A 66 -1.25 5.97 -13.63
C ALA A 66 -0.75 7.05 -14.61
N ALA A 67 -0.52 8.26 -14.13
CA ALA A 67 0.06 9.36 -14.90
C ALA A 67 1.61 9.37 -14.95
N GLY A 68 2.28 8.38 -14.35
CA GLY A 68 3.75 8.27 -14.34
C GLY A 68 4.48 9.31 -13.49
N MET A 69 3.79 10.01 -12.58
CA MET A 69 4.37 11.07 -11.74
C MET A 69 4.93 10.56 -10.41
N ILE A 70 4.43 9.42 -9.92
CA ILE A 70 4.92 8.74 -8.72
C ILE A 70 5.13 7.25 -9.03
N PRO A 71 5.85 6.50 -8.17
CA PRO A 71 6.12 5.08 -8.42
C PRO A 71 4.85 4.25 -8.67
N PRO A 72 4.91 3.23 -9.54
CA PRO A 72 3.77 2.34 -9.83
C PRO A 72 3.37 1.46 -8.63
N THR A 73 4.18 1.44 -7.58
CA THR A 73 3.91 0.79 -6.30
C THR A 73 2.80 1.48 -5.50
N ALA A 74 2.43 2.73 -5.83
CA ALA A 74 1.36 3.46 -5.17
C ALA A 74 -0.02 3.09 -5.74
N VAL A 75 -0.88 2.54 -4.88
CA VAL A 75 -2.25 2.14 -5.23
C VAL A 75 -3.30 2.79 -4.33
N MET A 76 -4.56 2.78 -4.78
CA MET A 76 -5.74 2.97 -3.94
C MET A 76 -6.40 1.60 -3.71
N VAL A 77 -6.55 1.19 -2.46
CA VAL A 77 -7.30 -0.01 -2.06
C VAL A 77 -8.68 0.39 -1.60
N TYR A 78 -9.70 -0.35 -2.07
CA TYR A 78 -11.09 -0.06 -1.73
C TYR A 78 -11.37 -0.29 -0.24
N ALA A 79 -12.30 0.49 0.29
CA ALA A 79 -12.76 0.35 1.66
C ALA A 79 -13.40 -1.02 1.90
N PRO A 80 -13.00 -1.75 2.96
CA PRO A 80 -13.60 -3.04 3.27
C PRO A 80 -15.02 -2.83 3.81
N ARG A 81 -15.96 -3.65 3.35
CA ARG A 81 -17.41 -3.53 3.63
C ARG A 81 -17.89 -4.49 4.71
N ASN A 82 -17.10 -5.51 5.03
CA ASN A 82 -17.42 -6.55 6.00
C ASN A 82 -16.15 -7.16 6.60
N ALA A 83 -16.32 -7.99 7.63
CA ALA A 83 -15.20 -8.60 8.35
C ALA A 83 -14.25 -9.42 7.46
N ALA A 84 -14.76 -10.12 6.45
CA ALA A 84 -13.90 -10.89 5.55
C ALA A 84 -13.03 -9.99 4.66
N GLU A 85 -13.58 -8.86 4.21
CA GLU A 85 -12.82 -7.87 3.44
C GLU A 85 -11.80 -7.12 4.32
N ILE A 86 -12.12 -6.91 5.60
CA ILE A 86 -11.17 -6.35 6.57
C ILE A 86 -9.93 -7.25 6.63
N GLU A 87 -10.09 -8.57 6.77
CA GLU A 87 -8.95 -9.50 6.79
C GLU A 87 -8.11 -9.41 5.51
N THR A 88 -8.75 -9.29 4.35
CA THR A 88 -8.02 -9.11 3.09
C THR A 88 -7.22 -7.81 3.08
N VAL A 89 -7.84 -6.68 3.43
CA VAL A 89 -7.17 -5.37 3.46
C VAL A 89 -6.04 -5.35 4.49
N LEU A 90 -6.22 -6.00 5.65
CA LEU A 90 -5.14 -6.17 6.64
C LEU A 90 -3.99 -7.01 6.11
N GLY A 91 -4.27 -8.04 5.30
CA GLY A 91 -3.25 -8.82 4.60
C GLY A 91 -2.44 -7.97 3.60
N LEU A 92 -3.13 -7.14 2.81
CA LEU A 92 -2.48 -6.19 1.88
C LEU A 92 -1.65 -5.15 2.63
N LEU A 93 -2.16 -4.65 3.77
CA LEU A 93 -1.43 -3.74 4.63
C LEU A 93 -0.18 -4.40 5.23
N GLY A 94 -0.27 -5.68 5.62
CA GLY A 94 0.86 -6.50 6.04
C GLY A 94 1.93 -6.62 4.95
N LEU A 95 1.52 -6.88 3.71
CA LEU A 95 2.40 -6.92 2.55
C LEU A 95 3.10 -5.56 2.32
N SER A 96 2.37 -4.45 2.44
CA SER A 96 2.91 -3.09 2.37
C SER A 96 3.95 -2.82 3.47
N TYR A 97 3.66 -3.25 4.70
CA TYR A 97 4.58 -3.16 5.84
C TYR A 97 5.85 -4.01 5.64
N ASP A 98 5.72 -5.23 5.12
CA ASP A 98 6.86 -6.09 4.78
C ASP A 98 7.71 -5.49 3.66
N PHE A 99 7.09 -4.89 2.65
CA PHE A 99 7.78 -4.18 1.59
C PHE A 99 8.61 -3.00 2.14
N ALA A 100 7.97 -2.13 2.91
CA ALA A 100 8.60 -0.97 3.52
C ALA A 100 9.74 -1.32 4.49
N SER A 101 9.61 -2.45 5.20
CA SER A 101 10.62 -2.92 6.16
C SER A 101 11.71 -3.80 5.55
N GLY A 102 11.62 -4.11 4.25
CA GLY A 102 12.58 -4.96 3.55
C GLY A 102 12.53 -6.43 3.97
N ARG A 103 11.39 -6.89 4.48
CA ARG A 103 11.17 -8.31 4.89
C ARG A 103 10.66 -9.20 3.76
N LEU A 104 10.26 -8.61 2.64
CA LEU A 104 10.06 -9.38 1.41
C LEU A 104 11.44 -9.87 0.96
N GLY A 105 11.70 -11.17 1.16
CA GLY A 105 12.89 -11.80 0.63
C GLY A 105 13.00 -11.56 -0.87
N ARG A 106 14.22 -11.65 -1.43
CA ARG A 106 14.39 -11.73 -2.89
C ARG A 106 13.45 -12.82 -3.40
N VAL A 107 12.45 -12.45 -4.19
CA VAL A 107 11.37 -13.37 -4.61
C VAL A 107 11.94 -14.34 -5.64
N ASP A 108 12.49 -15.45 -5.19
CA ASP A 108 12.59 -16.67 -5.99
C ASP A 108 11.32 -17.49 -5.72
N ASN A 109 10.31 -17.32 -6.56
CA ASN A 109 9.08 -18.12 -6.67
C ASN A 109 8.08 -18.04 -5.50
N VAL A 110 7.06 -17.20 -5.65
CA VAL A 110 5.75 -17.45 -5.05
C VAL A 110 4.85 -18.04 -6.13
N VAL A 111 4.57 -19.34 -6.03
CA VAL A 111 3.48 -19.99 -6.76
C VAL A 111 2.20 -19.73 -5.98
N LEU A 112 1.20 -19.17 -6.66
CA LEU A 112 -0.18 -19.02 -6.18
C LEU A 112 -1.06 -20.14 -6.71
#